data_AF-A0A411WJ69-F1
#
_entry.id   AF-A0A411WJ69-F1
#
_cell.length_a   1.000
_cell.length_b   1.000
_cell.length_c   1.000
_cell.angle_alpha   90.00
_cell.angle_beta   90.00
_cell.angle_gamma   90.00
#
_symmetry.space_group_name_H-M   'P 1'
#
loop_
_entity.id
_entity.type
_entity.pdbx_description
1 polymer ?
#
loop_
_entity_poly.entity_id
_entity_poly.type
_entity_poly.pdbx_seq_one_letter_code
_entity_poly.pdbx_strand_id
1 'polypeptide(L)'
;MKILKKSHCLLFIVASIATNAHSEVKYVKECIGHYKYDLPDSSYPGLLPVSILEGRIDANYARFPNGEKVFPRYENQLQYQTYWFVFEAKDKNDSIKYSEKKLERFKQKKKEQLASSLDFEREEGKGYHYKRVDDTLYLMNKKAYNAMFFWGNYGYFFGGEFNNFTINNNDIKMQSNRALIAPRRLNEIPQNGLCIPMATLKETDMKDLDLTANYQLLDYPEVTFSLQESVTTNQDYQEKPNRDWIDMRLITVANHHSENTKIHLIGSPRYRSRSLGDKQGLEVLSQYISRESKKPVYLYIARMIADKPGDSSLTFLAYLDESNAKNNPLPVEEFEKIMTRIVDSIERRK
;
A
#
# COMPACT_ATOMS: atom_id res chain seq x y z
N MET A 1 -33.21 9.46 78.50
CA MET A 1 -32.11 10.35 78.03
C MET A 1 -31.13 9.47 77.24
N LYS A 2 -31.10 9.54 75.90
CA LYS A 2 -30.16 10.33 75.07
C LYS A 2 -28.70 9.89 75.32
N ILE A 3 -27.85 9.37 74.42
CA ILE A 3 -27.52 9.62 72.98
C ILE A 3 -26.52 8.49 72.57
N LEU A 4 -26.74 7.68 71.51
CA LEU A 4 -26.24 7.82 70.13
C LEU A 4 -24.70 7.92 69.93
N LYS A 5 -24.09 6.91 69.25
CA LYS A 5 -23.00 7.01 68.25
C LYS A 5 -22.73 5.59 67.68
N LYS A 6 -23.31 5.23 66.52
CA LYS A 6 -22.71 5.28 65.15
C LYS A 6 -21.26 4.79 65.12
N SER A 7 -21.02 3.54 64.69
CA SER A 7 -20.66 3.14 63.30
C SER A 7 -19.25 3.57 62.91
N HIS A 8 -18.45 2.65 62.37
CA HIS A 8 -17.89 2.70 61.00
C HIS A 8 -17.08 1.41 60.73
N CYS A 9 -17.67 0.49 59.95
CA CYS A 9 -16.93 -0.48 59.17
C CYS A 9 -16.08 0.29 58.16
N LEU A 10 -14.74 0.16 58.22
CA LEU A 10 -13.88 0.45 57.08
C LEU A 10 -13.70 -0.86 56.30
N LEU A 11 -14.54 -1.05 55.28
CA LEU A 11 -14.24 -1.97 54.19
C LEU A 11 -13.51 -1.15 53.13
N PHE A 12 -12.20 -1.36 53.00
CA PHE A 12 -11.43 -0.85 51.87
C PHE A 12 -11.85 -1.61 50.61
N ILE A 13 -12.83 -1.08 49.87
CA ILE A 13 -13.02 -1.45 48.47
C ILE A 13 -11.96 -0.65 47.69
N VAL A 14 -10.84 -1.29 47.38
CA VAL A 14 -9.96 -0.84 46.31
C VAL A 14 -10.73 -1.06 45.02
N ALA A 15 -11.46 -0.05 44.58
CA ALA A 15 -11.96 0.02 43.23
C ALA A 15 -10.74 0.19 42.33
N SER A 16 -10.22 -0.93 41.83
CA SER A 16 -9.33 -0.95 40.67
C SER A 16 -10.12 -0.44 39.48
N ILE A 17 -10.22 0.89 39.35
CA ILE A 17 -10.61 1.52 38.10
C ILE A 17 -9.44 1.25 37.17
N ALA A 18 -9.50 0.14 36.44
CA ALA A 18 -8.77 -0.01 35.20
C ALA A 18 -9.34 1.05 34.26
N THR A 19 -8.85 2.28 34.39
CA THR A 19 -8.95 3.27 33.33
C THR A 19 -8.16 2.67 32.17
N ASN A 20 -8.87 2.02 31.26
CA ASN A 20 -8.40 1.83 29.89
C ASN A 20 -8.16 3.24 29.34
N ALA A 21 -6.99 3.80 29.63
CA ALA A 21 -6.49 5.00 29.00
C ALA A 21 -6.19 4.62 27.55
N HIS A 22 -7.24 4.48 26.73
CA HIS A 22 -7.10 4.55 25.30
C HIS A 22 -6.71 6.00 25.04
N SER A 23 -5.41 6.23 24.89
CA SER A 23 -4.90 7.50 24.40
C SER A 23 -5.66 7.83 23.13
N GLU A 24 -6.29 9.00 23.09
CA GLU A 24 -7.00 9.47 21.91
C GLU A 24 -6.09 9.32 20.68
N VAL A 25 -6.54 8.54 19.68
CA VAL A 25 -5.79 8.32 18.45
C VAL A 25 -5.51 9.67 17.81
N LYS A 26 -4.24 10.01 17.65
CA LYS A 26 -3.82 11.23 16.97
C LYS A 26 -3.75 10.98 15.48
N TYR A 27 -4.01 12.03 14.72
CA TYR A 27 -4.05 11.97 13.26
C TYR A 27 -3.10 12.98 12.65
N VAL A 28 -2.43 12.57 11.60
CA VAL A 28 -1.56 13.36 10.73
C VAL A 28 -2.13 13.32 9.31
N LYS A 29 -1.77 14.27 8.45
CA LYS A 29 -2.22 14.25 7.05
C LYS A 29 -1.28 13.40 6.22
N GLU A 30 -1.83 12.58 5.34
CA GLU A 30 -1.09 11.85 4.30
C GLU A 30 -1.85 11.93 2.96
N CYS A 31 -1.25 11.48 1.87
CA CYS A 31 -1.84 11.53 0.53
C CYS A 31 -1.56 10.30 -0.34
N ILE A 32 -2.43 10.13 -1.34
CA ILE A 32 -2.27 9.21 -2.47
C ILE A 32 -2.88 9.84 -3.72
N GLY A 33 -2.17 9.75 -4.83
CA GLY A 33 -2.40 10.46 -6.08
C GLY A 33 -2.89 11.87 -5.86
N HIS A 34 -4.16 12.11 -6.21
CA HIS A 34 -4.80 13.42 -6.13
C HIS A 34 -5.50 13.69 -4.80
N TYR A 35 -5.44 12.79 -3.82
CA TYR A 35 -6.20 12.87 -2.58
C TYR A 35 -5.30 12.99 -1.35
N LYS A 36 -5.82 13.64 -0.32
CA LYS A 36 -5.25 13.68 1.03
C LYS A 36 -6.27 13.20 2.05
N TYR A 37 -5.80 12.69 3.18
CA TYR A 37 -6.63 12.09 4.23
C TYR A 37 -5.92 12.18 5.59
N ASP A 38 -6.68 12.06 6.66
CA ASP A 38 -6.20 11.83 8.03
C ASP A 38 -5.73 10.39 8.15
N LEU A 39 -4.53 10.22 8.67
CA LEU A 39 -3.86 8.96 8.93
C LEU A 39 -3.54 8.89 10.43
N PRO A 40 -3.88 7.81 11.16
CA PRO A 40 -3.42 7.64 12.53
C PRO A 40 -1.89 7.78 12.62
N ASP A 41 -1.38 8.51 13.60
CA ASP A 41 0.06 8.79 13.73
C ASP A 41 0.91 7.53 14.00
N SER A 42 0.30 6.47 14.52
CA SER A 42 0.88 5.14 14.65
C SER A 42 0.87 4.32 13.35
N SER A 43 0.40 4.87 12.23
CA SER A 43 0.40 4.16 10.95
C SER A 43 1.78 4.17 10.32
N TYR A 44 2.22 3.02 9.81
CA TYR A 44 3.44 2.89 9.02
C TYR A 44 3.11 2.31 7.64
N PRO A 45 3.66 2.87 6.54
CA PRO A 45 3.43 2.33 5.21
C PRO A 45 4.06 0.94 5.07
N GLY A 46 3.39 0.04 4.34
CA GLY A 46 4.02 -1.19 3.89
C GLY A 46 5.18 -0.85 2.94
N LEU A 47 6.39 -1.31 3.25
CA LEU A 47 7.59 -1.14 2.42
C LEU A 47 8.27 -2.50 2.23
N LEU A 48 8.89 -2.73 1.07
CA LEU A 48 9.64 -3.98 0.86
C LEU A 48 10.98 -3.91 1.57
N PRO A 49 11.33 -4.77 2.54
CA PRO A 49 12.71 -4.81 3.01
C PRO A 49 13.68 -5.26 1.89
N VAL A 50 14.88 -4.70 1.84
CA VAL A 50 15.92 -5.11 0.88
C VAL A 50 16.18 -6.62 0.94
N SER A 51 16.13 -7.22 2.13
CA SER A 51 16.41 -8.64 2.37
C SER A 51 15.51 -9.60 1.57
N ILE A 52 14.26 -9.23 1.29
CA ILE A 52 13.33 -10.03 0.48
C ILE A 52 13.54 -9.81 -1.02
N LEU A 53 14.06 -8.64 -1.42
CA LEU A 53 14.35 -8.28 -2.81
C LEU A 53 15.61 -8.95 -3.36
N GLU A 54 16.39 -9.60 -2.49
CA GLU A 54 17.54 -10.42 -2.89
C GLU A 54 17.11 -11.71 -3.61
N GLY A 55 15.83 -12.09 -3.55
CA GLY A 55 15.17 -13.14 -4.33
C GLY A 55 14.49 -12.64 -5.63
N ARG A 56 13.73 -13.51 -6.33
CA ARG A 56 12.86 -13.06 -7.42
C ARG A 56 11.77 -12.16 -6.81
N ILE A 57 11.52 -11.01 -7.42
CA ILE A 57 10.41 -10.13 -7.06
C ILE A 57 9.14 -10.86 -7.48
N ASP A 58 8.51 -11.56 -6.55
CA ASP A 58 7.09 -11.91 -6.63
C ASP A 58 6.34 -10.81 -5.86
N ALA A 59 5.22 -10.35 -6.41
CA ALA A 59 4.30 -9.43 -5.73
C ALA A 59 3.85 -9.97 -4.35
N ASN A 60 4.05 -11.27 -4.11
CA ASN A 60 3.80 -11.95 -2.85
C ASN A 60 4.80 -11.68 -1.69
N TYR A 61 5.70 -10.69 -1.78
CA TYR A 61 6.72 -10.50 -0.73
C TYR A 61 6.60 -9.22 0.11
N ALA A 62 5.70 -8.27 -0.18
CA ALA A 62 5.62 -7.05 0.64
C ALA A 62 5.30 -7.33 2.11
N ARG A 63 6.18 -6.91 3.02
CA ARG A 63 6.04 -7.13 4.47
C ARG A 63 5.77 -5.82 5.18
N PHE A 64 4.90 -5.85 6.16
CA PHE A 64 4.87 -4.81 7.19
C PHE A 64 6.06 -4.93 8.14
N PRO A 65 6.35 -3.89 8.94
CA PRO A 65 7.42 -3.92 9.95
C PRO A 65 7.37 -5.13 10.90
N ASN A 66 6.18 -5.71 11.14
CA ASN A 66 6.01 -6.90 11.97
C ASN A 66 6.22 -8.24 11.24
N GLY A 67 6.41 -8.25 9.92
CA GLY A 67 6.82 -9.43 9.15
C GLY A 67 5.72 -10.43 8.75
N GLU A 68 4.46 -10.25 9.19
CA GLU A 68 3.48 -11.37 9.16
C GLU A 68 2.55 -11.42 7.94
N LYS A 69 2.36 -10.34 7.16
CA LYS A 69 1.52 -10.39 5.96
C LYS A 69 2.19 -9.94 4.67
N VAL A 70 1.64 -10.49 3.60
CA VAL A 70 1.91 -10.24 2.18
C VAL A 70 0.79 -9.36 1.63
N PHE A 71 1.13 -8.31 0.88
CA PHE A 71 0.15 -7.58 0.06
C PHE A 71 0.11 -8.12 -1.36
N PRO A 72 -1.04 -8.59 -1.87
CA PRO A 72 -1.19 -8.73 -3.31
C PRO A 72 -1.15 -7.33 -3.95
N ARG A 73 -0.29 -7.16 -4.97
CA ARG A 73 -0.13 -5.93 -5.78
C ARG A 73 0.45 -4.71 -5.03
N TYR A 74 1.68 -4.83 -4.55
CA TYR A 74 2.48 -3.68 -4.08
C TYR A 74 2.96 -2.75 -5.22
N GLU A 75 2.91 -3.25 -6.45
CA GLU A 75 3.31 -2.50 -7.63
C GLU A 75 2.27 -1.43 -7.96
N ASN A 76 2.73 -0.19 -7.96
CA ASN A 76 1.94 0.93 -8.48
C ASN A 76 2.21 1.04 -9.97
N GLN A 77 1.16 1.34 -10.74
CA GLN A 77 1.24 1.39 -12.20
C GLN A 77 0.90 2.77 -12.73
N LEU A 78 1.74 3.25 -13.64
CA LEU A 78 1.53 4.44 -14.43
C LEU A 78 1.51 4.01 -15.89
N GLN A 79 0.41 4.28 -16.60
CA GLN A 79 0.23 3.98 -18.03
C GLN A 79 0.76 2.62 -18.48
N TYR A 80 -0.01 1.53 -18.36
CA TYR A 80 0.16 0.18 -18.94
C TYR A 80 1.55 -0.52 -18.94
N GLN A 81 2.65 0.12 -18.57
CA GLN A 81 4.01 -0.28 -18.97
C GLN A 81 5.11 0.12 -17.98
N THR A 82 4.84 1.03 -17.05
CA THR A 82 5.80 1.38 -16.00
C THR A 82 5.24 0.96 -14.65
N TYR A 83 5.94 0.05 -13.97
CA TYR A 83 5.67 -0.34 -12.60
C TYR A 83 6.74 0.23 -11.68
N TRP A 84 6.35 0.53 -10.45
CA TRP A 84 7.27 1.06 -9.48
C TRP A 84 6.87 0.77 -8.05
N PHE A 85 7.86 0.87 -7.16
CA PHE A 85 7.67 0.63 -5.74
C PHE A 85 8.80 1.25 -4.89
N VAL A 86 8.51 1.48 -3.60
CA VAL A 86 9.49 1.92 -2.59
C VAL A 86 9.91 0.74 -1.73
N PHE A 87 11.17 0.68 -1.33
CA PHE A 87 11.71 -0.39 -0.51
C PHE A 87 12.64 0.19 0.56
N GLU A 88 12.90 -0.56 1.62
CA GLU A 88 13.63 -0.10 2.80
C GLU A 88 14.88 -0.96 3.03
N ALA A 89 16.02 -0.29 3.12
CA ALA A 89 17.28 -0.86 3.59
C ALA A 89 17.40 -0.66 5.10
N LYS A 90 18.13 -1.55 5.79
CA LYS A 90 18.38 -1.38 7.23
C LYS A 90 19.21 -0.13 7.54
N ASP A 91 20.19 0.12 6.68
CA ASP A 91 21.13 1.23 6.79
C ASP A 91 21.77 1.52 5.42
N LYS A 92 22.67 2.51 5.41
CA LYS A 92 23.42 2.91 4.22
C LYS A 92 24.34 1.81 3.66
N ASN A 93 24.87 0.92 4.49
CA ASN A 93 25.72 -0.17 4.00
C ASN A 93 24.87 -1.22 3.29
N ASP A 94 23.67 -1.51 3.83
CA ASP A 94 22.71 -2.43 3.23
C ASP A 94 22.23 -1.93 1.85
N SER A 95 21.99 -0.61 1.71
CA SER A 95 21.63 -0.01 0.41
C SER A 95 22.75 -0.08 -0.64
N ILE A 96 24.00 0.18 -0.23
CA ILE A 96 25.18 0.05 -1.11
C ILE A 96 25.33 -1.41 -1.56
N LYS A 97 25.32 -2.34 -0.61
CA LYS A 97 25.46 -3.78 -0.88
C LYS A 97 24.38 -4.29 -1.84
N TYR A 98 23.13 -3.89 -1.65
CA TYR A 98 22.05 -4.25 -2.56
C TYR A 98 22.28 -3.74 -3.98
N SER A 99 22.65 -2.47 -4.13
CA SER A 99 22.91 -1.84 -5.42
C SER A 99 24.05 -2.53 -6.17
N GLU A 100 25.13 -2.85 -5.46
CA GLU A 100 26.29 -3.56 -6.01
C GLU A 100 25.93 -4.97 -6.44
N LYS A 101 25.24 -5.74 -5.59
CA LYS A 101 24.80 -7.11 -5.89
C LYS A 101 23.85 -7.15 -7.10
N LYS A 102 22.95 -6.18 -7.26
CA LYS A 102 22.09 -6.06 -8.46
C LYS A 102 22.92 -5.80 -9.71
N LEU A 103 23.91 -4.91 -9.65
CA LEU A 103 24.80 -4.63 -10.77
C LEU A 103 25.68 -5.84 -11.13
N GLU A 104 26.20 -6.56 -10.13
CA GLU A 104 26.99 -7.77 -10.34
C GLU A 104 26.19 -8.87 -11.04
N ARG A 105 24.97 -9.16 -10.56
CA ARG A 105 24.05 -10.10 -11.22
C ARG A 105 23.75 -9.69 -12.65
N PHE A 106 23.56 -8.40 -12.89
CA PHE A 106 23.32 -7.86 -14.24
C PHE A 106 24.53 -8.08 -15.16
N LYS A 107 25.75 -7.79 -14.68
CA LYS A 107 27.00 -8.04 -15.41
C LYS A 107 27.24 -9.53 -15.67
N GLN A 108 26.94 -10.38 -14.70
CA GLN A 108 27.04 -11.83 -14.83
C GLN A 108 26.11 -12.34 -15.92
N LYS A 109 24.83 -11.95 -15.90
CA LYS A 109 23.85 -12.34 -16.92
C LYS A 109 24.28 -11.87 -18.33
N LYS A 110 24.80 -10.65 -18.45
CA LYS A 110 25.39 -10.16 -19.71
C LYS A 110 26.52 -11.07 -20.19
N LYS A 111 27.45 -11.45 -19.31
CA LYS A 111 28.58 -12.33 -19.64
C LYS A 111 28.12 -13.71 -20.08
N GLU A 112 27.16 -14.30 -19.35
CA GLU A 112 26.56 -15.60 -19.68
C GLU A 112 25.90 -15.58 -21.06
N GLN A 113 25.09 -14.57 -21.35
CA GLN A 113 24.43 -14.43 -22.66
C GLN A 113 25.42 -14.21 -23.81
N LEU A 114 26.47 -13.41 -23.60
CA LEU A 114 27.52 -13.20 -24.60
C LEU A 114 28.36 -14.46 -24.87
N ALA A 115 28.48 -15.35 -23.89
CA ALA A 115 29.20 -16.62 -24.00
C ALA A 115 28.35 -17.77 -24.55
N SER A 116 27.05 -17.56 -24.76
CA SER A 116 26.15 -18.59 -25.28
C SER A 116 26.53 -19.06 -26.68
N SER A 117 26.29 -20.34 -26.98
CA SER A 117 26.42 -20.92 -28.32
C SER A 117 25.26 -20.49 -29.25
N LEU A 118 24.15 -20.00 -28.71
CA LEU A 118 22.97 -19.59 -29.47
C LEU A 118 23.06 -18.12 -29.92
N ASP A 119 22.89 -17.87 -31.21
CA ASP A 119 22.99 -16.51 -31.79
C ASP A 119 22.02 -15.51 -31.16
N PHE A 120 20.78 -15.93 -30.92
CA PHE A 120 19.76 -15.05 -30.34
C PHE A 120 20.11 -14.64 -28.91
N GLU A 121 20.72 -15.51 -28.10
CA GLU A 121 21.15 -15.18 -26.74
C GLU A 121 22.35 -14.23 -26.74
N ARG A 122 23.32 -14.44 -27.65
CA ARG A 122 24.42 -13.49 -27.84
C ARG A 122 23.91 -12.11 -28.24
N GLU A 123 22.93 -12.08 -29.14
CA GLU A 123 22.26 -10.84 -29.55
C GLU A 123 21.52 -10.17 -28.39
N GLU A 124 20.85 -10.92 -27.51
CA GLU A 124 20.30 -10.35 -26.27
C GLU A 124 21.40 -9.76 -25.39
N GLY A 125 22.51 -10.49 -25.17
CA GLY A 125 23.63 -10.06 -24.34
C GLY A 125 24.30 -8.76 -24.81
N LYS A 126 24.35 -8.52 -26.12
CA LYS A 126 24.83 -7.24 -26.69
C LYS A 126 23.98 -6.04 -26.27
N GLY A 127 22.67 -6.24 -26.06
CA GLY A 127 21.77 -5.18 -25.65
C GLY A 127 21.77 -4.88 -24.15
N TYR A 128 22.58 -5.57 -23.33
CA TYR A 128 22.69 -5.26 -21.90
C TYR A 128 23.58 -4.03 -21.69
N HIS A 129 22.99 -2.96 -21.17
CA HIS A 129 23.67 -1.70 -20.85
C HIS A 129 23.37 -1.29 -19.41
N TYR A 130 24.35 -0.67 -18.76
CA TYR A 130 24.15 -0.06 -17.45
C TYR A 130 24.84 1.31 -17.40
N LYS A 131 24.29 2.23 -16.63
CA LYS A 131 24.84 3.58 -16.43
C LYS A 131 24.53 4.03 -15.01
N ARG A 132 25.46 4.79 -14.41
CA ARG A 132 25.19 5.56 -13.19
C ARG A 132 25.13 7.03 -13.55
N VAL A 133 24.07 7.71 -13.12
CA VAL A 133 23.92 9.18 -13.27
C VAL A 133 23.53 9.71 -11.90
N ASP A 134 24.42 10.50 -11.32
CA ASP A 134 24.47 10.88 -9.90
C ASP A 134 24.26 9.65 -8.96
N ASP A 135 23.16 9.60 -8.21
CA ASP A 135 22.82 8.54 -7.26
C ASP A 135 22.04 7.36 -7.87
N THR A 136 21.69 7.46 -9.17
CA THR A 136 20.76 6.53 -9.81
C THR A 136 21.49 5.50 -10.66
N LEU A 137 21.17 4.23 -10.44
CA LEU A 137 21.63 3.09 -11.22
C LEU A 137 20.57 2.70 -12.27
N TYR A 138 20.95 2.78 -13.54
CA TYR A 138 20.14 2.35 -14.67
C TYR A 138 20.66 1.02 -15.22
N LEU A 139 19.75 0.07 -15.43
CA LEU A 139 19.99 -1.28 -15.95
C LEU A 139 19.03 -1.53 -17.12
N MET A 140 19.54 -1.83 -18.32
CA MET A 140 18.74 -1.88 -19.55
C MET A 140 19.09 -3.11 -20.39
N ASN A 141 18.11 -3.76 -21.01
CA ASN A 141 18.34 -4.76 -22.06
C ASN A 141 17.49 -4.42 -23.31
N LYS A 142 17.46 -5.30 -24.33
CA LYS A 142 16.67 -5.03 -25.55
C LYS A 142 15.15 -4.91 -25.33
N LYS A 143 14.62 -5.45 -24.23
CA LYS A 143 13.18 -5.56 -23.93
C LYS A 143 12.71 -4.61 -22.84
N ALA A 144 13.56 -4.28 -21.87
CA ALA A 144 13.15 -3.57 -20.67
C ALA A 144 14.26 -2.70 -20.08
N TYR A 145 13.84 -1.74 -19.25
CA TYR A 145 14.71 -0.93 -18.41
C TYR A 145 14.31 -1.04 -16.94
N ASN A 146 15.28 -0.87 -16.05
CA ASN A 146 15.09 -0.66 -14.63
C ASN A 146 15.96 0.52 -14.18
N ALA A 147 15.45 1.34 -13.28
CA ALA A 147 16.18 2.40 -12.61
C ALA A 147 15.99 2.24 -11.10
N MET A 148 17.06 2.48 -10.33
CA MET A 148 16.96 2.53 -8.87
C MET A 148 17.87 3.59 -8.28
N PHE A 149 17.42 4.24 -7.21
CA PHE A 149 18.21 5.15 -6.40
C PHE A 149 17.79 5.07 -4.93
N PHE A 150 18.60 5.65 -4.05
CA PHE A 150 18.33 5.68 -2.61
C PHE A 150 18.29 7.10 -2.06
N TRP A 151 17.34 7.36 -1.16
CA TRP A 151 17.30 8.55 -0.33
C TRP A 151 17.23 8.13 1.14
N GLY A 152 18.36 8.27 1.84
CA GLY A 152 18.55 7.69 3.16
C GLY A 152 18.48 6.15 3.09
N ASN A 153 17.57 5.57 3.87
CA ASN A 153 17.34 4.13 3.91
C ASN A 153 16.27 3.67 2.90
N TYR A 154 15.63 4.58 2.17
CA TYR A 154 14.56 4.24 1.23
C TYR A 154 15.11 4.12 -0.18
N GLY A 155 14.89 2.98 -0.81
CA GLY A 155 15.17 2.72 -2.21
C GLY A 155 13.91 2.91 -3.07
N TYR A 156 14.10 3.47 -4.26
CA TYR A 156 13.03 3.73 -5.21
C TYR A 156 13.32 2.95 -6.48
N PHE A 157 12.40 2.08 -6.89
CA PHE A 157 12.57 1.21 -8.06
C PHE A 157 11.55 1.56 -9.14
N PHE A 158 12.01 1.66 -10.40
CA PHE A 158 11.19 1.87 -11.58
C PHE A 158 11.57 0.86 -12.64
N GLY A 159 10.59 0.20 -13.24
CA GLY A 159 10.82 -0.72 -14.34
C GLY A 159 9.76 -0.58 -15.41
N GLY A 160 10.13 -0.90 -16.65
CA GLY A 160 9.17 -0.93 -17.75
C GLY A 160 9.70 -1.61 -19.00
N GLU A 161 8.78 -1.96 -19.89
CA GLU A 161 9.10 -2.56 -21.18
C GLU A 161 9.24 -1.49 -22.27
N PHE A 162 10.12 -1.75 -23.24
CA PHE A 162 10.24 -0.90 -24.42
C PHE A 162 9.16 -1.29 -25.44
N ASN A 163 8.30 -0.36 -25.83
CA ASN A 163 7.41 -0.55 -26.99
C ASN A 163 8.20 -0.52 -28.29
N ASN A 164 8.09 -1.59 -29.09
CA ASN A 164 8.42 -1.80 -30.52
C ASN A 164 8.99 -0.62 -31.36
N PHE A 165 9.99 0.10 -30.87
CA PHE A 165 10.76 1.06 -31.64
C PHE A 165 12.23 0.85 -31.36
N THR A 166 12.92 0.54 -32.47
CA THR A 166 14.35 0.48 -32.70
C THR A 166 15.17 1.17 -31.62
N ILE A 167 16.06 0.41 -30.97
CA ILE A 167 17.06 0.90 -30.04
C ILE A 167 18.02 1.80 -30.83
N ASN A 168 17.65 3.07 -30.95
CA ASN A 168 18.50 4.11 -31.50
C ASN A 168 18.60 5.19 -30.42
N ASN A 169 19.68 5.17 -29.65
CA ASN A 169 20.21 6.28 -28.83
C ASN A 169 19.21 7.22 -28.13
N ASN A 170 18.05 6.71 -27.69
CA ASN A 170 17.07 7.38 -26.84
C ASN A 170 17.56 7.48 -25.38
N ASP A 171 18.80 7.92 -25.18
CA ASP A 171 19.42 8.31 -23.90
C ASP A 171 18.58 9.32 -23.08
N ILE A 172 17.48 9.84 -23.63
CA ILE A 172 16.75 11.04 -23.17
C ILE A 172 15.36 10.72 -22.58
N LYS A 173 14.68 9.63 -22.98
CA LYS A 173 13.42 9.21 -22.31
C LYS A 173 13.67 8.55 -20.94
N MET A 174 14.90 8.16 -20.64
CA MET A 174 15.31 7.58 -19.35
C MET A 174 15.87 8.61 -18.36
N GLN A 175 16.36 9.76 -18.83
CA GLN A 175 16.61 10.92 -17.95
C GLN A 175 15.29 11.50 -17.40
N SER A 176 14.15 11.30 -18.07
CA SER A 176 12.85 11.79 -17.59
C SER A 176 12.31 11.06 -16.36
N ASN A 177 12.61 9.78 -16.09
CA ASN A 177 11.94 9.05 -14.99
C ASN A 177 12.48 9.35 -13.58
N ARG A 178 13.78 9.64 -13.41
CA ARG A 178 14.27 10.21 -12.13
C ARG A 178 13.67 11.59 -11.89
N ALA A 179 13.51 12.39 -12.93
CA ALA A 179 12.83 13.68 -12.85
C ALA A 179 11.33 13.58 -12.54
N LEU A 180 10.73 12.39 -12.65
CA LEU A 180 9.37 12.16 -12.21
C LEU A 180 9.28 11.96 -10.71
N ILE A 181 10.32 11.53 -9.99
CA ILE A 181 10.14 11.09 -8.60
C ILE A 181 11.03 11.85 -7.64
N ALA A 182 10.35 12.58 -6.77
CA ALA A 182 10.96 13.27 -5.66
C ALA A 182 10.67 12.48 -4.37
N PRO A 183 11.70 12.08 -3.61
CA PRO A 183 11.52 11.60 -2.25
C PRO A 183 10.79 12.66 -1.41
N ARG A 184 9.94 12.20 -0.50
CA ARG A 184 9.31 13.05 0.52
C ARG A 184 9.27 12.32 1.85
N ARG A 185 9.10 13.06 2.94
CA ARG A 185 8.87 12.44 4.25
C ARG A 185 7.43 11.92 4.32
N LEU A 186 7.21 10.89 5.14
CA LEU A 186 5.86 10.48 5.53
C LEU A 186 5.13 11.70 6.13
N ASN A 187 3.85 11.84 5.79
CA ASN A 187 2.98 12.94 6.20
C ASN A 187 3.27 14.31 5.57
N GLU A 188 4.23 14.39 4.64
CA GLU A 188 4.47 15.59 3.85
C GLU A 188 3.53 15.61 2.64
N ILE A 189 2.67 16.62 2.54
CA ILE A 189 1.74 16.79 1.41
C ILE A 189 2.40 17.70 0.36
N PRO A 190 2.80 17.18 -0.82
CA PRO A 190 3.38 18.01 -1.85
C PRO A 190 2.32 18.95 -2.46
N GLN A 191 2.75 20.13 -2.91
CA GLN A 191 1.86 21.11 -3.54
C GLN A 191 1.40 20.65 -4.93
N ASN A 192 2.29 20.05 -5.72
CA ASN A 192 2.03 19.58 -7.09
C ASN A 192 2.43 18.11 -7.22
N GLY A 193 1.89 17.41 -8.23
CA GLY A 193 2.23 16.01 -8.51
C GLY A 193 1.39 15.00 -7.75
N LEU A 194 1.43 13.75 -8.20
CA LEU A 194 0.73 12.62 -7.61
C LEU A 194 1.47 12.16 -6.36
N CYS A 195 0.76 12.02 -5.26
CA CYS A 195 1.34 11.57 -4.01
C CYS A 195 1.31 10.05 -3.86
N ILE A 196 2.29 9.52 -3.17
CA ILE A 196 2.39 8.11 -2.79
C ILE A 196 3.22 8.03 -1.53
N PRO A 197 3.05 7.03 -0.65
CA PRO A 197 3.87 6.94 0.55
C PRO A 197 5.36 7.08 0.22
N MET A 198 6.05 8.00 0.89
CA MET A 198 7.48 8.28 0.73
C MET A 198 7.95 8.89 -0.61
N ALA A 199 7.05 9.18 -1.56
CA ALA A 199 7.41 9.86 -2.80
C ALA A 199 6.34 10.82 -3.35
N THR A 200 6.77 11.70 -4.25
CA THR A 200 5.92 12.50 -5.12
C THR A 200 6.29 12.19 -6.55
N LEU A 201 5.29 11.88 -7.36
CA LEU A 201 5.40 11.75 -8.81
C LEU A 201 5.06 13.10 -9.44
N LYS A 202 5.95 13.67 -10.24
CA LYS A 202 5.66 14.85 -11.05
C LYS A 202 4.49 14.53 -11.97
N GLU A 203 3.46 15.36 -11.93
CA GLU A 203 2.30 15.23 -12.80
C GLU A 203 2.77 15.35 -14.26
N THR A 204 2.44 14.34 -15.05
CA THR A 204 2.55 14.40 -16.51
C THR A 204 1.14 14.22 -17.07
N ASP A 205 0.93 14.34 -18.38
CA ASP A 205 -0.38 14.13 -19.05
C ASP A 205 -0.85 12.65 -18.97
N MET A 206 -0.67 12.01 -17.82
CA MET A 206 -0.99 10.61 -17.54
C MET A 206 -2.50 10.43 -17.48
N LYS A 207 -2.97 9.60 -18.41
CA LYS A 207 -4.38 9.31 -18.62
C LYS A 207 -4.88 8.11 -17.81
N ASP A 208 -4.01 7.14 -17.55
CA ASP A 208 -4.35 5.95 -16.76
C ASP A 208 -3.45 5.86 -15.52
N LEU A 209 -4.08 5.59 -14.38
CA LEU A 209 -3.47 5.60 -13.05
C LEU A 209 -3.98 4.42 -12.23
N ASP A 210 -3.10 3.67 -11.59
CA ASP A 210 -3.47 2.73 -10.52
C ASP A 210 -2.45 2.83 -9.39
N LEU A 211 -2.83 3.53 -8.32
CA LEU A 211 -2.01 3.76 -7.14
C LEU A 211 -2.62 3.08 -5.93
N THR A 212 -1.78 2.42 -5.14
CA THR A 212 -2.17 1.83 -3.85
C THR A 212 -1.18 2.23 -2.76
N ALA A 213 -1.71 2.72 -1.64
CA ALA A 213 -1.00 2.93 -0.39
C ALA A 213 -1.49 1.92 0.63
N ASN A 214 -0.58 1.21 1.29
CA ASN A 214 -0.90 0.21 2.31
C ASN A 214 -0.29 0.62 3.64
N TYR A 215 -1.02 0.42 4.74
CA TYR A 215 -0.60 0.82 6.08
C TYR A 215 -0.95 -0.24 7.13
N GLN A 216 -0.13 -0.28 8.19
CA GLN A 216 -0.39 -1.03 9.41
C GLN A 216 -0.33 -0.06 10.59
N LEU A 217 -1.20 -0.27 11.58
CA LEU A 217 -1.09 0.41 12.87
C LEU A 217 0.00 -0.27 13.71
N LEU A 218 1.01 0.48 14.14
CA LEU A 218 2.13 -0.07 14.92
C LEU A 218 1.68 -0.57 16.29
N ASP A 219 0.71 0.10 16.90
CA ASP A 219 0.15 -0.27 18.21
C ASP A 219 -0.84 -1.45 18.12
N TYR A 220 -1.43 -1.67 16.93
CA TYR A 220 -2.38 -2.74 16.63
C TYR A 220 -2.00 -3.45 15.33
N PRO A 221 -0.97 -4.32 15.33
CA PRO A 221 -0.44 -4.93 14.12
C PRO A 221 -1.44 -5.83 13.37
N GLU A 222 -2.50 -6.27 14.03
CA GLU A 222 -3.66 -6.94 13.46
C GLU A 222 -4.51 -6.07 12.53
N VAL A 223 -4.35 -4.73 12.62
CA VAL A 223 -5.05 -3.75 11.80
C VAL A 223 -4.18 -3.32 10.62
N THR A 224 -4.71 -3.56 9.43
CA THR A 224 -4.07 -3.15 8.17
C THR A 224 -5.11 -2.50 7.27
N PHE A 225 -4.71 -1.52 6.47
CA PHE A 225 -5.61 -0.89 5.53
C PHE A 225 -4.90 -0.39 4.29
N SER A 226 -5.66 -0.22 3.22
CA SER A 226 -5.20 0.31 1.96
C SER A 226 -6.16 1.34 1.41
N LEU A 227 -5.60 2.33 0.75
CA LEU A 227 -6.33 3.27 -0.09
C LEU A 227 -5.79 3.15 -1.51
N GLN A 228 -6.69 2.97 -2.46
CA GLN A 228 -6.38 2.85 -3.88
C GLN A 228 -7.07 3.99 -4.63
N GLU A 229 -6.32 4.63 -5.52
CA GLU A 229 -6.85 5.52 -6.54
C GLU A 229 -6.65 4.88 -7.91
N SER A 230 -7.70 4.84 -8.71
CA SER A 230 -7.61 4.42 -10.11
C SER A 230 -8.28 5.40 -11.06
N VAL A 231 -7.64 5.64 -12.20
CA VAL A 231 -8.18 6.42 -13.33
C VAL A 231 -8.07 5.55 -14.57
N THR A 232 -9.17 5.33 -15.28
CA THR A 232 -9.20 4.58 -16.55
C THR A 232 -9.77 5.44 -17.67
N THR A 233 -9.12 5.42 -18.82
CA THR A 233 -9.59 6.07 -20.07
C THR A 233 -10.25 5.12 -21.06
N ASN A 234 -10.22 3.81 -20.81
CA ASN A 234 -10.81 2.80 -21.69
C ASN A 234 -12.27 2.46 -21.32
N GLN A 235 -13.00 1.90 -22.29
CA GLN A 235 -14.39 1.41 -22.14
C GLN A 235 -14.53 0.20 -21.20
N ASP A 236 -13.44 -0.43 -20.74
CA ASP A 236 -13.41 -1.35 -19.59
C ASP A 236 -13.59 -0.59 -18.26
N TYR A 237 -14.39 0.47 -18.30
CA TYR A 237 -14.91 1.18 -17.18
C TYR A 237 -15.49 0.18 -16.19
N GLN A 238 -15.26 0.36 -14.89
CA GLN A 238 -15.78 -0.57 -13.89
C GLN A 238 -17.31 -0.42 -13.78
N GLU A 239 -18.10 -0.81 -14.79
CA GLU A 239 -19.55 -0.60 -14.87
C GLU A 239 -20.34 -1.13 -13.66
N LYS A 240 -19.74 -2.02 -12.87
CA LYS A 240 -20.38 -2.58 -11.69
C LYS A 240 -20.64 -1.50 -10.64
N PRO A 241 -21.91 -1.30 -10.26
CA PRO A 241 -22.28 -0.48 -9.11
C PRO A 241 -21.43 -0.81 -7.88
N ASN A 242 -21.23 0.17 -7.00
CA ASN A 242 -20.42 -0.02 -5.78
C ASN A 242 -20.78 -1.28 -5.01
N ARG A 243 -22.08 -1.57 -4.88
CA ARG A 243 -22.58 -2.77 -4.22
C ARG A 243 -22.11 -4.06 -4.92
N ASP A 244 -22.30 -4.18 -6.23
CA ASP A 244 -21.97 -5.41 -6.96
C ASP A 244 -20.48 -5.72 -6.91
N TRP A 245 -19.63 -4.69 -6.96
CA TRP A 245 -18.19 -4.87 -6.79
C TRP A 245 -17.84 -5.34 -5.37
N ILE A 246 -18.44 -4.71 -4.36
CA ILE A 246 -18.24 -5.07 -2.95
C ILE A 246 -18.69 -6.52 -2.72
N ASP A 247 -19.86 -6.90 -3.22
CA ASP A 247 -20.42 -8.25 -3.08
C ASP A 247 -19.50 -9.30 -3.72
N MET A 248 -19.00 -9.04 -4.93
CA MET A 248 -18.01 -9.89 -5.59
C MET A 248 -16.72 -10.05 -4.77
N ARG A 249 -16.25 -8.96 -4.16
CA ARG A 249 -15.06 -8.99 -3.29
C ARG A 249 -15.32 -9.83 -2.05
N LEU A 250 -16.45 -9.65 -1.39
CA LEU A 250 -16.85 -10.42 -0.20
C LEU A 250 -17.03 -11.91 -0.53
N ILE A 251 -17.62 -12.25 -1.69
CA ILE A 251 -17.75 -13.64 -2.16
C ILE A 251 -16.37 -14.27 -2.39
N THR A 252 -15.45 -13.52 -2.99
CA THR A 252 -14.08 -14.00 -3.20
C THR A 252 -13.39 -14.28 -1.87
N VAL A 253 -13.53 -13.36 -0.90
CA VAL A 253 -13.00 -13.55 0.46
C VAL A 253 -13.63 -14.76 1.14
N ALA A 254 -14.95 -14.91 1.06
CA ALA A 254 -15.68 -16.05 1.60
C ALA A 254 -15.13 -17.38 1.05
N ASN A 255 -14.97 -17.49 -0.26
CA ASN A 255 -14.56 -18.73 -0.91
C ASN A 255 -13.11 -19.13 -0.61
N HIS A 256 -12.20 -18.17 -0.49
CA HIS A 256 -10.77 -18.44 -0.35
C HIS A 256 -10.28 -18.41 1.10
N HIS A 257 -10.84 -17.55 1.94
CA HIS A 257 -10.29 -17.27 3.27
C HIS A 257 -11.24 -17.62 4.42
N SER A 258 -12.55 -17.75 4.18
CA SER A 258 -13.49 -18.15 5.23
C SER A 258 -13.48 -19.67 5.44
N GLU A 259 -13.56 -20.07 6.71
CA GLU A 259 -13.65 -21.48 7.12
C GLU A 259 -14.88 -22.18 6.54
N ASN A 260 -16.02 -21.48 6.52
CA ASN A 260 -17.32 -22.06 6.18
C ASN A 260 -17.98 -21.36 4.99
N THR A 261 -17.19 -20.64 4.19
CA THR A 261 -17.63 -19.84 3.04
C THR A 261 -18.74 -18.83 3.36
N LYS A 262 -18.84 -18.37 4.61
CA LYS A 262 -19.78 -17.32 5.05
C LYS A 262 -19.07 -16.03 5.41
N ILE A 263 -19.78 -14.93 5.14
CA ILE A 263 -19.46 -13.56 5.54
C ILE A 263 -20.71 -12.98 6.22
N HIS A 264 -20.53 -12.32 7.35
CA HIS A 264 -21.59 -11.69 8.12
C HIS A 264 -21.45 -10.19 7.97
N LEU A 265 -22.49 -9.51 7.49
CA LEU A 265 -22.50 -8.05 7.39
C LEU A 265 -22.93 -7.45 8.72
N ILE A 266 -22.16 -6.48 9.21
CA ILE A 266 -22.35 -5.80 10.50
C ILE A 266 -23.00 -4.44 10.26
N GLY A 267 -23.87 -4.02 11.17
CA GLY A 267 -24.55 -2.73 11.13
C GLY A 267 -25.95 -2.76 10.50
N SER A 268 -26.70 -1.68 10.74
CA SER A 268 -28.03 -1.44 10.16
C SER A 268 -28.15 0.03 9.75
N PRO A 269 -28.31 0.34 8.44
CA PRO A 269 -28.31 -0.59 7.32
C PRO A 269 -26.94 -1.24 7.08
N ARG A 270 -26.93 -2.44 6.49
CA ARG A 270 -25.69 -3.22 6.22
C ARG A 270 -24.74 -2.50 5.25
N TYR A 271 -25.30 -1.83 4.25
CA TYR A 271 -24.56 -0.94 3.36
C TYR A 271 -24.96 0.48 3.68
N ARG A 272 -23.97 1.37 3.81
CA ARG A 272 -24.20 2.78 4.17
C ARG A 272 -23.66 3.68 3.06
N SER A 273 -24.43 4.71 2.71
CA SER A 273 -23.95 5.76 1.80
C SER A 273 -22.89 6.58 2.52
N ARG A 274 -21.79 6.89 1.83
CA ARG A 274 -20.67 7.61 2.42
C ARG A 274 -19.97 8.46 1.38
N SER A 275 -19.55 9.68 1.71
CA SER A 275 -18.69 10.45 0.82
C SER A 275 -17.27 9.88 0.86
N LEU A 276 -16.68 9.62 -0.31
CA LEU A 276 -15.25 9.31 -0.47
C LEU A 276 -14.67 10.31 -1.46
N GLY A 277 -13.86 11.25 -0.97
CA GLY A 277 -13.45 12.39 -1.79
C GLY A 277 -14.64 13.32 -2.06
N ASP A 278 -14.84 13.66 -3.32
CA ASP A 278 -15.86 14.58 -3.81
C ASP A 278 -17.17 13.90 -4.24
N LYS A 279 -17.27 12.57 -4.13
CA LYS A 279 -18.42 11.79 -4.62
C LYS A 279 -19.01 10.84 -3.57
N GLN A 280 -20.27 10.48 -3.78
CA GLN A 280 -20.95 9.46 -2.97
C GLN A 280 -20.45 8.06 -3.36
N GLY A 281 -20.06 7.31 -2.34
CA GLY A 281 -19.68 5.92 -2.39
C GLY A 281 -20.59 5.06 -1.51
N LEU A 282 -20.16 3.81 -1.33
CA LEU A 282 -20.82 2.82 -0.50
C LEU A 282 -19.79 2.18 0.43
N GLU A 283 -20.16 2.00 1.69
CA GLU A 283 -19.35 1.28 2.67
C GLU A 283 -20.08 0.08 3.27
N VAL A 284 -19.29 -0.89 3.76
CA VAL A 284 -19.76 -2.06 4.49
C VAL A 284 -18.72 -2.49 5.52
N LEU A 285 -19.18 -2.89 6.70
CA LEU A 285 -18.39 -3.64 7.67
C LEU A 285 -18.85 -5.11 7.64
N SER A 286 -17.91 -6.03 7.64
CA SER A 286 -18.19 -7.45 7.57
C SER A 286 -17.25 -8.27 8.44
N GLN A 287 -17.63 -9.52 8.72
CA GLN A 287 -16.87 -10.46 9.54
C GLN A 287 -16.91 -11.87 8.92
N TYR A 288 -15.80 -12.59 9.04
CA TYR A 288 -15.74 -14.03 8.82
C TYR A 288 -14.79 -14.71 9.81
N ILE A 289 -14.84 -16.04 9.87
CA ILE A 289 -13.86 -16.84 10.60
C ILE A 289 -12.81 -17.33 9.61
N SER A 290 -11.54 -17.00 9.86
CA SER A 290 -10.42 -17.41 9.01
C SER A 290 -10.30 -18.93 8.94
N ARG A 291 -10.16 -19.47 7.73
CA ARG A 291 -9.91 -20.90 7.51
C ARG A 291 -8.62 -21.37 8.15
N GLU A 292 -7.58 -20.54 8.10
CA GLU A 292 -6.22 -20.86 8.55
C GLU A 292 -6.10 -20.75 10.07
N SER A 293 -6.44 -19.59 10.63
CA SER A 293 -6.22 -19.31 12.05
C SER A 293 -7.41 -19.65 12.94
N LYS A 294 -8.59 -19.92 12.36
CA LYS A 294 -9.86 -20.13 13.08
C LYS A 294 -10.25 -18.95 13.97
N LYS A 295 -9.71 -17.76 13.67
CA LYS A 295 -9.99 -16.51 14.38
C LYS A 295 -10.90 -15.59 13.56
N PRO A 296 -11.67 -14.71 14.22
CA PRO A 296 -12.39 -13.65 13.55
C PRO A 296 -11.48 -12.74 12.72
N VAL A 297 -11.97 -12.37 11.54
CA VAL A 297 -11.42 -11.31 10.71
C VAL A 297 -12.55 -10.36 10.36
N TYR A 298 -12.33 -9.07 10.61
CA TYR A 298 -13.24 -8.01 10.23
C TYR A 298 -12.69 -7.30 9.00
N LEU A 299 -13.58 -7.05 8.04
CA LEU A 299 -13.27 -6.40 6.77
C LEU A 299 -14.19 -5.21 6.58
N TYR A 300 -13.60 -4.02 6.58
CA TYR A 300 -14.26 -2.77 6.24
C TYR A 300 -13.89 -2.40 4.80
N ILE A 301 -14.91 -2.14 3.97
CA ILE A 301 -14.74 -1.74 2.58
C ILE A 301 -15.51 -0.44 2.38
N ALA A 302 -14.88 0.55 1.77
CA ALA A 302 -15.57 1.71 1.23
C ALA A 302 -15.12 1.96 -0.21
N ARG A 303 -16.06 2.17 -1.12
CA ARG A 303 -15.76 2.34 -2.55
C ARG A 303 -16.57 3.47 -3.14
N MET A 304 -15.90 4.29 -3.93
CA MET A 304 -16.49 5.28 -4.82
C MET A 304 -15.98 5.01 -6.22
N ILE A 305 -16.90 4.95 -7.18
CA ILE A 305 -16.57 4.87 -8.58
C ILE A 305 -16.76 6.24 -9.21
N ALA A 306 -15.86 6.60 -10.11
CA ALA A 306 -16.06 7.71 -11.01
C ALA A 306 -17.44 7.65 -11.72
N ASP A 307 -17.83 8.73 -12.39
CA ASP A 307 -19.01 8.73 -13.29
C ASP A 307 -18.61 8.79 -14.77
N LYS A 308 -17.34 9.13 -15.04
CA LYS A 308 -16.81 9.39 -16.38
C LYS A 308 -15.40 8.83 -16.52
N PRO A 309 -14.99 8.38 -17.71
CA PRO A 309 -13.59 8.06 -18.00
C PRO A 309 -12.69 9.27 -17.70
N GLY A 310 -11.50 9.01 -17.14
CA GLY A 310 -10.56 10.06 -16.72
C GLY A 310 -10.81 10.67 -15.33
N ASP A 311 -11.95 10.40 -14.69
CA ASP A 311 -12.15 10.71 -13.27
C ASP A 311 -11.58 9.60 -12.38
N SER A 312 -11.18 9.95 -11.15
CA SER A 312 -10.68 9.00 -10.17
C SER A 312 -11.80 8.18 -9.54
N SER A 313 -11.58 6.88 -9.43
CA SER A 313 -12.28 5.98 -8.52
C SER A 313 -11.43 5.72 -7.28
N LEU A 314 -12.07 5.54 -6.14
CA LEU A 314 -11.41 5.32 -4.86
C LEU A 314 -11.90 4.01 -4.23
N THR A 315 -10.95 3.22 -3.72
CA THR A 315 -11.27 2.02 -2.94
C THR A 315 -10.46 2.06 -1.64
N PHE A 316 -11.15 1.98 -0.51
CA PHE A 316 -10.57 1.82 0.81
C PHE A 316 -10.90 0.43 1.34
N LEU A 317 -9.87 -0.32 1.75
CA LEU A 317 -10.02 -1.65 2.33
C LEU A 317 -9.28 -1.70 3.65
N ALA A 318 -9.90 -2.23 4.70
CA ALA A 318 -9.25 -2.43 5.97
C ALA A 318 -9.58 -3.79 6.57
N TYR A 319 -8.59 -4.39 7.21
CA TYR A 319 -8.68 -5.67 7.89
C TYR A 319 -8.31 -5.51 9.36
N LEU A 320 -9.08 -6.14 10.23
CA LEU A 320 -8.71 -6.46 11.61
C LEU A 320 -8.69 -7.99 11.70
N ASP A 321 -7.50 -8.59 11.73
CA ASP A 321 -7.32 -10.04 11.80
C ASP A 321 -6.73 -10.43 13.16
N GLU A 322 -7.61 -10.87 14.06
CA GLU A 322 -7.28 -11.15 15.46
C GLU A 322 -6.16 -12.18 15.63
N SER A 323 -5.86 -12.99 14.62
CA SER A 323 -4.74 -13.94 14.71
C SER A 323 -3.35 -13.27 14.76
N ASN A 324 -3.25 -11.99 14.36
CA ASN A 324 -2.00 -11.23 14.40
C ASN A 324 -1.95 -10.27 15.60
N ALA A 325 -2.91 -10.34 16.52
CA ALA A 325 -2.92 -9.49 17.70
C ALA A 325 -1.82 -9.95 18.66
N LYS A 326 -0.92 -9.03 19.04
CA LYS A 326 0.13 -9.32 20.03
C LYS A 326 -0.43 -9.48 21.45
N ASN A 327 -1.54 -8.80 21.73
CA ASN A 327 -2.26 -8.80 23.01
C ASN A 327 -3.76 -8.95 22.75
N ASN A 328 -4.60 -8.23 23.51
CA ASN A 328 -6.01 -8.09 23.21
C ASN A 328 -6.18 -7.35 21.87
N PRO A 329 -6.94 -7.91 20.91
CA PRO A 329 -7.23 -7.23 19.66
C PRO A 329 -7.91 -5.88 19.89
N LEU A 330 -7.70 -4.93 18.97
CA LEU A 330 -8.48 -3.70 18.93
C LEU A 330 -9.99 -4.03 18.91
N PRO A 331 -10.82 -3.41 19.78
CA PRO A 331 -12.27 -3.58 19.72
C PRO A 331 -12.84 -3.20 18.35
N VAL A 332 -13.83 -3.95 17.88
CA VAL A 332 -14.41 -3.77 16.54
C VAL A 332 -15.02 -2.39 16.35
N GLU A 333 -15.65 -1.84 17.40
CA GLU A 333 -16.22 -0.50 17.38
C GLU A 333 -15.15 0.58 17.23
N GLU A 334 -13.97 0.38 17.83
CA GLU A 334 -12.84 1.28 17.66
C GLU A 334 -12.19 1.14 16.29
N PHE A 335 -12.04 -0.09 15.80
CA PHE A 335 -11.60 -0.35 14.43
C PHE A 335 -12.50 0.37 13.42
N GLU A 336 -13.82 0.19 13.52
CA GLU A 336 -14.80 0.85 12.65
C GLU A 336 -14.67 2.37 12.76
N LYS A 337 -14.58 2.93 13.97
CA LYS A 337 -14.44 4.37 14.20
C LYS A 337 -13.18 4.95 13.54
N ILE A 338 -12.04 4.25 13.63
CA ILE A 338 -10.79 4.70 12.99
C ILE A 338 -10.95 4.68 11.47
N MET A 339 -11.45 3.59 10.88
CA MET A 339 -11.61 3.46 9.43
C MET A 339 -12.59 4.50 8.87
N THR A 340 -13.71 4.68 9.56
CA THR A 340 -14.76 5.66 9.27
C THR A 340 -14.22 7.09 9.26
N ARG A 341 -13.34 7.44 10.21
CA ARG A 341 -12.68 8.75 10.28
C ARG A 341 -11.67 8.96 9.14
N ILE A 342 -10.87 7.93 8.80
CA ILE A 342 -9.97 8.01 7.65
C ILE A 342 -10.78 8.28 6.38
N VAL A 343 -11.83 7.49 6.15
CA VAL A 343 -12.71 7.65 4.98
C VAL A 343 -13.35 9.03 4.89
N ASP A 344 -13.87 9.58 5.99
CA ASP A 344 -14.47 10.92 6.02
C ASP A 344 -13.51 12.04 5.68
N SER A 345 -12.24 11.84 5.99
CA SER A 345 -11.21 12.85 5.80
C SER A 345 -10.65 12.89 4.39
N ILE A 346 -11.03 11.93 3.52
CA ILE A 346 -10.55 11.85 2.14
C ILE A 346 -11.09 13.04 1.36
N GLU A 347 -10.18 13.88 0.89
CA GLU A 347 -10.50 15.06 0.10
C GLU A 347 -9.51 15.20 -1.07
N ARG A 348 -9.99 15.70 -2.21
CA ARG A 348 -9.14 15.99 -3.36
C ARG A 348 -8.22 17.16 -3.02
N ARG A 349 -6.94 17.02 -3.35
CA ARG A 349 -5.94 18.08 -3.27
C ARG A 349 -6.18 19.10 -4.38
N LYS A 350 -5.93 20.36 -4.05
CA LYS A 350 -6.07 21.49 -4.98
C LYS A 350 -4.78 21.77 -5.70
#